data_AF-A0A3M1TV71-F1
#
_entry.id   AF-A0A3M1TV71-F1
#
_cell.length_a   1.000
_cell.length_b   1.000
_cell.length_c   1.000
_cell.angle_alpha   90.00
_cell.angle_beta   90.00
_cell.angle_gamma   90.00
#
_symmetry.space_group_name_H-M   'P 1'
#
loop_
_entity.id
_entity.type
_entity.pdbx_description
1 polymer ?
#
loop_
_entity_poly.entity_id
_entity_poly.type
_entity_poly.pdbx_seq_one_letter_code
_entity_poly.pdbx_strand_id
1 'polypeptide(L)'
;MRNSMKRILLASCMLLYVCTSLYAQSEADMPLPEPEEDPIEELLDSLMVHYQYDFTSSTAYDTLILNTRNYRSNAIPTFSTDVIQTRLKSVPAIIPMDHNRYVQAYINMYTQRRRELVSRMLGLQKVYFPIFEQELDRMGMPMELKYLSVVESALNPHARSRVGATGLWQFMYGTAREYGLKVNTFVDERKDPYKSTVAALKYLQNAYNEFGDWLVAIASYNCGIGNVRKAIRRSGGKRNFWAIRPYLPRETSGYVPAFIAAVYTFEYASEHNLYPVYVEMDLNQDTLHLREIDITLKDIADMTGASLTELVNMNPELKLQRIPYSHETYVLRVPEEVALYFAENHAQIMTAYGKKRNHQASDNVIYSTLDPYDKPQGKLHYYTVQPGDVVGSIAERYGVSARQIAYWNNLRRYRIRVGQRLRIYSNKRVIAENRQVSKPAATVAVSAPAPGPAVFHTVQKGETLWNISQQYPGTSITQIQRLNPGLKASSLKIGQRIRVK
;
A
#
# COMPACT_ATOMS: atom_id res chain seq x y z
N MET A 1 -16.19 72.68 0.65
CA MET A 1 -17.36 71.84 0.30
C MET A 1 -17.16 70.45 0.92
N ARG A 2 -18.25 69.93 1.48
CA ARG A 2 -18.46 68.79 2.40
C ARG A 2 -17.70 67.47 2.18
N ASN A 3 -17.21 66.94 3.32
CA ASN A 3 -17.40 65.60 3.92
C ASN A 3 -17.18 64.30 3.14
N SER A 4 -16.22 63.49 3.63
CA SER A 4 -16.47 62.25 4.42
C SER A 4 -15.14 61.73 4.99
N MET A 5 -14.91 61.77 6.32
CA MET A 5 -15.20 60.70 7.32
C MET A 5 -14.50 59.37 6.99
N LYS A 6 -13.75 58.67 7.87
CA LYS A 6 -13.34 58.80 9.28
C LYS A 6 -12.12 57.86 9.49
N ARG A 7 -11.20 58.24 10.37
CA ARG A 7 -10.06 57.44 10.87
C ARG A 7 -10.46 56.60 12.11
N ILE A 8 -9.50 55.76 12.58
CA ILE A 8 -9.24 55.29 13.98
C ILE A 8 -9.87 53.93 14.34
N LEU A 9 -9.24 52.94 15.00
CA LEU A 9 -7.87 52.51 15.39
C LEU A 9 -8.03 51.15 16.14
N LEU A 10 -6.94 50.41 16.35
CA LEU A 10 -6.65 49.49 17.49
C LEU A 10 -7.40 48.15 17.62
N ALA A 11 -6.66 47.04 17.55
CA ALA A 11 -6.02 46.45 18.75
C ALA A 11 -5.41 45.08 18.40
N SER A 12 -4.09 45.07 18.34
CA SER A 12 -3.23 43.89 18.36
C SER A 12 -3.39 43.13 19.68
N CYS A 13 -3.94 41.92 19.63
CA CYS A 13 -3.77 40.92 20.69
C CYS A 13 -2.78 39.86 20.21
N MET A 14 -1.57 39.92 20.78
CA MET A 14 -0.63 38.81 20.85
C MET A 14 -1.35 37.56 21.38
N LEU A 15 -1.31 36.48 20.62
CA LEU A 15 -1.43 35.14 21.19
C LEU A 15 -0.12 34.43 20.86
N LEU A 16 0.67 34.28 21.92
CA LEU A 16 1.92 33.55 21.99
C LEU A 16 1.82 32.24 21.20
N TYR A 17 2.45 32.23 20.02
CA TYR A 17 3.00 30.99 19.50
C TYR A 17 4.08 30.57 20.49
N VAL A 18 3.77 29.59 21.34
CA VAL A 18 4.82 28.78 21.93
C VAL A 18 5.47 28.05 20.76
N CYS A 19 6.50 28.70 20.20
CA CYS A 19 7.57 28.05 19.48
C CYS A 19 8.12 26.98 20.42
N THR A 20 7.58 25.77 20.32
CA THR A 20 8.44 24.61 20.51
C THR A 20 9.38 24.65 19.31
N SER A 21 10.55 25.23 19.52
CA SER A 21 11.71 24.90 18.73
C SER A 21 11.75 23.37 18.66
N LEU A 22 11.44 22.82 17.49
CA LEU A 22 11.87 21.48 17.15
C LEU A 22 13.40 21.55 17.17
N TYR A 23 13.98 21.31 18.34
CA TYR A 23 15.38 20.99 18.43
C TYR A 23 15.60 19.80 17.51
N ALA A 24 16.49 19.99 16.54
CA ALA A 24 16.99 18.93 15.70
C ALA A 24 17.53 17.84 16.65
N GLN A 25 16.91 16.67 16.67
CA GLN A 25 17.52 15.53 17.34
C GLN A 25 18.77 15.16 16.56
N SER A 26 19.91 15.02 17.25
CA SER A 26 21.11 14.53 16.61
C SER A 26 20.90 13.08 16.17
N GLU A 27 21.69 12.59 15.21
CA GLU A 27 21.58 11.21 14.75
C GLU A 27 21.75 10.19 15.89
N ALA A 28 22.50 10.56 16.94
CA ALA A 28 22.70 9.77 18.14
C ALA A 28 21.43 9.68 19.02
N ASP A 29 20.54 10.67 18.97
CA ASP A 29 19.37 10.78 19.84
C ASP A 29 18.10 10.11 19.29
N MET A 30 18.06 9.76 18.00
CA MET A 30 16.88 9.09 17.43
C MET A 30 16.85 7.60 17.78
N PRO A 31 15.86 7.11 18.54
CA PRO A 31 15.81 5.70 18.94
C PRO A 31 15.72 4.78 17.71
N LEU A 32 16.29 3.59 17.83
CA LEU A 32 16.04 2.53 16.85
C LEU A 32 14.53 2.20 16.86
N PRO A 33 13.91 1.95 15.71
CA PRO A 33 12.56 1.41 15.70
C PRO A 33 12.57 0.04 16.40
N GLU A 34 11.66 -0.14 17.36
CA GLU A 34 11.38 -1.47 17.92
C GLU A 34 10.80 -2.35 16.80
N PRO A 35 11.18 -3.63 16.68
CA PRO A 35 10.73 -4.50 15.59
C PRO A 35 9.20 -4.53 15.39
N GLU A 36 8.43 -4.51 16.48
CA GLU A 36 6.95 -4.52 16.46
C GLU A 36 6.33 -3.18 16.02
N GLU A 37 7.09 -2.08 16.06
CA GLU A 37 6.64 -0.76 15.63
C GLU A 37 7.22 -0.34 14.28
N ASP A 38 8.08 -1.18 13.66
CA ASP A 38 8.71 -0.85 12.39
C ASP A 38 7.74 -1.10 11.21
N PRO A 39 7.35 -0.06 10.44
CA PRO A 39 6.41 -0.20 9.33
C PRO A 39 6.90 -1.11 8.21
N ILE A 40 8.22 -1.26 8.03
CA ILE A 40 8.83 -2.14 7.03
C ILE A 40 8.73 -3.59 7.52
N GLU A 41 9.02 -3.86 8.79
CA GLU A 41 8.80 -5.20 9.35
C GLU A 41 7.32 -5.60 9.26
N GLU A 42 6.39 -4.71 9.63
CA GLU A 42 4.95 -4.98 9.52
C GLU A 42 4.51 -5.26 8.08
N LEU A 43 5.06 -4.53 7.11
CA LEU A 43 4.80 -4.75 5.68
C LEU A 43 5.30 -6.12 5.24
N LEU A 44 6.55 -6.47 5.56
CA LEU A 44 7.17 -7.74 5.17
C LEU A 44 6.44 -8.93 5.81
N ASP A 45 6.00 -8.82 7.07
CA ASP A 45 5.22 -9.84 7.74
C ASP A 45 3.87 -10.08 7.05
N SER A 46 3.21 -9.00 6.61
CA SER A 46 1.97 -9.11 5.83
C SER A 46 2.18 -9.79 4.48
N LEU A 47 3.38 -9.74 3.90
CA LEU A 47 3.68 -10.31 2.59
C LEU A 47 4.00 -11.80 2.65
N MET A 48 4.53 -12.29 3.78
CA MET A 48 4.85 -13.71 3.98
C MET A 48 3.65 -14.64 3.82
N VAL A 49 2.43 -14.17 4.14
CA VAL A 49 1.20 -14.97 4.12
C VAL A 49 0.61 -15.10 2.70
N HIS A 50 1.01 -14.25 1.75
CA HIS A 50 0.26 -14.01 0.51
C HIS A 50 1.08 -14.19 -0.78
N TYR A 51 2.07 -15.08 -0.77
CA TYR A 51 2.67 -15.50 -2.03
C TYR A 51 1.76 -16.48 -2.78
N GLN A 52 1.56 -16.21 -4.08
CA GLN A 52 0.82 -17.10 -4.99
C GLN A 52 1.71 -18.18 -5.61
N TYR A 53 3.02 -18.14 -5.36
CA TYR A 53 3.94 -19.18 -5.81
C TYR A 53 3.90 -20.37 -4.88
N ASP A 54 3.89 -21.56 -5.47
CA ASP A 54 4.16 -22.79 -4.72
C ASP A 54 5.66 -22.83 -4.42
N PHE A 55 5.99 -22.38 -3.21
CA PHE A 55 7.30 -22.63 -2.62
C PHE A 55 7.24 -24.02 -2.01
N THR A 56 7.34 -25.06 -2.83
CA THR A 56 7.33 -26.44 -2.35
C THR A 56 8.39 -26.58 -1.26
N SER A 57 7.97 -26.97 -0.06
CA SER A 57 8.86 -27.25 1.07
C SER A 57 9.53 -28.62 0.88
N SER A 58 10.16 -28.84 -0.26
CA SER A 58 10.94 -30.03 -0.55
C SER A 58 11.67 -29.76 -1.84
N THR A 59 12.93 -29.36 -1.76
CA THR A 59 13.92 -30.41 -1.62
C THR A 59 15.19 -29.87 -0.98
N ALA A 60 15.75 -30.65 -0.08
CA ALA A 60 17.11 -30.53 0.47
C ALA A 60 18.22 -30.65 -0.60
N TYR A 61 17.92 -30.37 -1.87
CA TYR A 61 18.77 -30.68 -3.01
C TYR A 61 19.69 -29.54 -3.49
N ASP A 62 19.58 -28.33 -2.94
CA ASP A 62 20.48 -27.24 -3.34
C ASP A 62 21.34 -26.69 -2.18
N THR A 63 20.95 -26.90 -0.93
CA THR A 63 21.73 -26.38 0.21
C THR A 63 23.09 -27.05 0.33
N LEU A 64 23.25 -28.31 -0.10
CA LEU A 64 24.56 -28.99 -0.05
C LEU A 64 25.54 -28.44 -1.10
N ILE A 65 25.03 -28.00 -2.26
CA ILE A 65 25.82 -27.46 -3.38
C ILE A 65 26.12 -25.97 -3.14
N LEU A 66 25.11 -25.21 -2.71
CA LEU A 66 25.24 -23.78 -2.50
C LEU A 66 25.98 -23.43 -1.19
N ASN A 67 26.04 -24.35 -0.22
CA ASN A 67 26.77 -24.18 1.04
C ASN A 67 28.28 -24.31 0.91
N THR A 68 28.86 -23.40 0.14
CA THR A 68 30.30 -23.22 -0.07
C THR A 68 31.06 -22.91 1.22
N ARG A 69 30.36 -22.45 2.28
CA ARG A 69 30.93 -22.10 3.59
C ARG A 69 30.88 -23.25 4.61
N ASN A 70 30.28 -24.38 4.24
CA ASN A 70 30.14 -25.57 5.09
C ASN A 70 29.48 -25.29 6.46
N TYR A 71 28.51 -24.39 6.49
CA TYR A 71 27.72 -24.11 7.68
C TYR A 71 26.76 -25.26 7.99
N ARG A 72 26.37 -25.42 9.26
CA ARG A 72 25.22 -26.27 9.60
C ARG A 72 23.94 -25.62 9.05
N SER A 73 22.96 -26.43 8.64
CA SER A 73 21.73 -25.93 8.01
C SER A 73 20.96 -24.91 8.86
N ASN A 74 21.02 -25.03 10.18
CA ASN A 74 20.38 -24.12 11.14
C ASN A 74 21.32 -23.04 11.71
N ALA A 75 22.57 -22.96 11.24
CA ALA A 75 23.49 -21.94 11.72
C ALA A 75 23.06 -20.55 11.22
N ILE A 76 23.13 -19.56 12.10
CA ILE A 76 22.90 -18.14 11.81
C ILE A 76 24.22 -17.42 12.08
N PRO A 77 25.13 -17.35 11.09
CA PRO A 77 26.40 -16.65 11.25
C PRO A 77 26.17 -15.17 11.59
N THR A 78 27.00 -14.65 12.49
CA THR A 78 27.04 -13.21 12.80
C THR A 78 28.46 -12.70 12.58
N PHE A 79 28.57 -11.42 12.24
CA PHE A 79 29.84 -10.80 11.88
C PHE A 79 30.03 -9.52 12.70
N SER A 80 31.27 -9.16 12.97
CA SER A 80 31.60 -7.90 13.64
C SER A 80 31.24 -6.71 12.75
N THR A 81 31.02 -5.55 13.40
CA THR A 81 30.75 -4.28 12.71
C THR A 81 31.82 -3.95 11.66
N ASP A 82 33.11 -4.18 11.96
CA ASP A 82 34.21 -3.89 11.04
C ASP A 82 34.14 -4.73 9.77
N VAL A 83 33.77 -6.01 9.89
CA VAL A 83 33.59 -6.91 8.73
C VAL A 83 32.43 -6.42 7.86
N ILE A 84 31.30 -6.07 8.47
CA ILE A 84 30.12 -5.58 7.75
C ILE A 84 30.42 -4.25 7.06
N GLN A 85 31.09 -3.31 7.74
CA GLN A 85 31.47 -2.03 7.17
C GLN A 85 32.45 -2.18 6.00
N THR A 86 33.41 -3.11 6.12
CA THR A 86 34.35 -3.43 5.02
C THR A 86 33.60 -3.98 3.82
N ARG A 87 32.72 -4.96 4.04
CA ARG A 87 31.90 -5.57 2.98
C ARG A 87 31.00 -4.56 2.26
N LEU A 88 30.33 -3.67 3.01
CA LEU A 88 29.51 -2.60 2.44
C LEU A 88 30.33 -1.67 1.54
N LYS A 89 31.55 -1.28 1.96
CA LYS A 89 32.48 -0.48 1.14
C LYS A 89 32.99 -1.21 -0.10
N SER A 90 33.02 -2.55 -0.07
CA SER A 90 33.45 -3.38 -1.19
C SER A 90 32.33 -3.71 -2.19
N VAL A 91 31.07 -3.36 -1.90
CA VAL A 91 29.98 -3.52 -2.88
C VAL A 91 30.24 -2.59 -4.06
N PRO A 92 30.22 -3.08 -5.32
CA PRO A 92 30.39 -2.26 -6.51
C PRO A 92 29.12 -1.45 -6.79
N ALA A 93 28.84 -0.42 -5.98
CA ALA A 93 27.67 0.44 -6.06
C ALA A 93 28.07 1.89 -6.35
N ILE A 94 27.18 2.62 -7.05
CA ILE A 94 27.30 4.07 -7.28
C ILE A 94 26.75 4.83 -6.07
N ILE A 95 25.67 4.33 -5.48
CA ILE A 95 25.01 4.84 -4.29
C ILE A 95 25.87 4.51 -3.06
N PRO A 96 26.16 5.48 -2.17
CA PRO A 96 26.93 5.23 -0.95
C PRO A 96 26.26 4.19 -0.03
N MET A 97 27.03 3.18 0.36
CA MET A 97 26.61 2.07 1.23
C MET A 97 27.12 2.26 2.67
N ASP A 98 26.87 3.43 3.26
CA ASP A 98 27.40 3.76 4.59
C ASP A 98 26.83 2.87 5.69
N HIS A 99 27.71 2.34 6.55
CA HIS A 99 27.30 1.61 7.74
C HIS A 99 26.95 2.55 8.89
N ASN A 100 25.84 2.26 9.58
CA ASN A 100 25.51 2.83 10.88
C ASN A 100 24.57 1.89 11.65
N ARG A 101 24.17 2.28 12.87
CA ARG A 101 23.30 1.47 13.73
C ARG A 101 21.94 1.15 13.10
N TYR A 102 21.39 2.03 12.26
CA TYR A 102 20.10 1.81 11.61
C TYR A 102 20.23 0.76 10.51
N VAL A 103 21.27 0.87 9.68
CA VAL A 103 21.59 -0.14 8.66
C VAL A 103 21.86 -1.49 9.31
N GLN A 104 22.63 -1.52 10.41
CA GLN A 104 22.89 -2.76 11.15
C GLN A 104 21.62 -3.43 11.66
N ALA A 105 20.64 -2.66 12.15
CA ALA A 105 19.38 -3.20 12.64
C ALA A 105 18.60 -3.93 11.53
N TYR A 106 18.56 -3.37 10.31
CA TYR A 106 17.94 -4.03 9.15
C TYR A 106 18.79 -5.17 8.58
N ILE A 107 20.13 -5.11 8.66
CA ILE A 107 20.97 -6.27 8.32
C ILE A 107 20.61 -7.44 9.24
N ASN A 108 20.49 -7.21 10.55
CA ASN A 108 20.09 -8.24 11.49
C ASN A 108 18.67 -8.74 11.22
N MET A 109 17.75 -7.84 10.83
CA MET A 109 16.38 -8.21 10.43
C MET A 109 16.40 -9.23 9.29
N TYR A 110 17.04 -8.90 8.17
CA TYR A 110 17.09 -9.78 7.00
C TYR A 110 17.89 -11.05 7.26
N THR A 111 19.10 -10.92 7.83
CA THR A 111 20.04 -12.04 7.97
C THR A 111 19.72 -12.97 9.13
N GLN A 112 18.98 -12.53 10.15
CA GLN A 112 18.73 -13.34 11.35
C GLN A 112 17.24 -13.60 11.57
N ARG A 113 16.37 -12.57 11.50
CA ARG A 113 14.95 -12.70 11.87
C ARG A 113 14.04 -13.12 10.71
N ARG A 114 14.33 -12.73 9.47
CA ARG A 114 13.49 -12.93 8.28
C ARG A 114 14.15 -13.81 7.22
N ARG A 115 14.91 -14.81 7.67
CA ARG A 115 15.72 -15.69 6.82
C ARG A 115 14.91 -16.46 5.76
N GLU A 116 13.73 -16.95 6.15
CA GLU A 116 12.83 -17.66 5.22
C GLU A 116 12.34 -16.73 4.10
N LEU A 117 11.91 -15.52 4.46
CA LEU A 117 11.49 -14.51 3.48
C LEU A 117 12.64 -14.16 2.54
N VAL A 118 13.84 -13.92 3.08
CA VAL A 118 15.03 -13.65 2.26
C VAL A 118 15.33 -14.79 1.31
N SER A 119 15.24 -16.04 1.76
CA SER A 119 15.46 -17.21 0.91
C SER A 119 14.45 -17.28 -0.26
N ARG A 120 13.18 -16.93 -0.01
CA ARG A 120 12.16 -16.80 -1.08
C ARG A 120 12.49 -15.67 -2.05
N MET A 121 12.85 -14.50 -1.53
CA MET A 121 13.22 -13.34 -2.35
C MET A 121 14.48 -13.64 -3.19
N LEU A 122 15.46 -14.37 -2.65
CA LEU A 122 16.63 -14.84 -3.40
C LEU A 122 16.25 -15.79 -4.55
N GLY A 123 15.17 -16.55 -4.42
CA GLY A 123 14.60 -17.34 -5.52
C GLY A 123 13.97 -16.45 -6.59
N LEU A 124 13.06 -15.56 -6.17
CA LEU A 124 12.34 -14.63 -7.04
C LEU A 124 13.27 -13.63 -7.76
N GLN A 125 14.43 -13.32 -7.19
CA GLN A 125 15.42 -12.45 -7.82
C GLN A 125 15.81 -12.96 -9.21
N LYS A 126 15.92 -14.29 -9.40
CA LYS A 126 16.31 -14.90 -10.68
C LYS A 126 15.32 -14.60 -11.80
N VAL A 127 14.09 -14.26 -11.44
CA VAL A 127 13.00 -13.95 -12.35
C VAL A 127 12.97 -12.45 -12.64
N TYR A 128 12.95 -11.63 -11.58
CA TYR A 128 12.63 -10.22 -11.70
C TYR A 128 13.85 -9.32 -11.86
N PHE A 129 15.00 -9.66 -11.27
CA PHE A 129 16.19 -8.81 -11.38
C PHE A 129 16.66 -8.67 -12.83
N PRO A 130 16.68 -9.71 -13.69
CA PRO A 130 17.05 -9.52 -15.10
C PRO A 130 16.22 -8.44 -15.81
N ILE A 131 14.90 -8.38 -15.53
CA ILE A 131 14.00 -7.36 -16.06
C ILE A 131 14.40 -5.97 -15.56
N PHE A 132 14.69 -5.85 -14.27
CA PHE A 132 15.06 -4.58 -13.65
C PHE A 132 16.42 -4.09 -14.14
N GLU A 133 17.40 -4.99 -14.22
CA GLU A 133 18.77 -4.72 -14.66
C GLU A 133 18.80 -4.26 -16.11
N GLN A 134 18.03 -4.90 -17.00
CA GLN A 134 17.89 -4.49 -18.38
C GLN A 134 17.38 -3.05 -18.50
N GLU A 135 16.34 -2.69 -17.72
CA GLU A 135 15.78 -1.34 -17.76
C GLU A 135 16.67 -0.29 -17.08
N LEU A 136 17.37 -0.66 -16.01
CA LEU A 136 18.35 0.20 -15.33
C LEU A 136 19.53 0.51 -16.25
N ASP A 137 20.08 -0.50 -16.91
CA ASP A 137 21.17 -0.34 -17.89
C ASP A 137 20.73 0.52 -19.07
N ARG A 138 19.55 0.23 -19.64
CA ARG A 138 18.96 1.03 -20.73
C ARG A 138 18.80 2.51 -20.37
N MET A 139 18.54 2.82 -19.09
CA MET A 139 18.39 4.18 -18.59
C MET A 139 19.67 4.79 -18.00
N GLY A 140 20.78 4.03 -17.95
CA GLY A 140 22.04 4.49 -17.35
C GLY A 140 21.93 4.77 -15.85
N MET A 141 21.11 4.01 -15.14
CA MET A 141 20.81 4.21 -13.72
C MET A 141 21.57 3.21 -12.82
N PRO A 142 21.82 3.53 -11.53
CA PRO A 142 22.50 2.61 -10.61
C PRO A 142 21.79 1.26 -10.46
N MET A 143 22.54 0.17 -10.63
CA MET A 143 22.00 -1.19 -10.67
C MET A 143 21.35 -1.60 -9.34
N GLU A 144 21.88 -1.08 -8.23
CA GLU A 144 21.40 -1.33 -6.88
C GLU A 144 19.97 -0.82 -6.64
N LEU A 145 19.41 0.06 -7.47
CA LEU A 145 18.03 0.51 -7.33
C LEU A 145 17.01 -0.62 -7.47
N LYS A 146 17.38 -1.74 -8.11
CA LYS A 146 16.57 -2.96 -8.18
C LYS A 146 16.14 -3.46 -6.78
N TYR A 147 16.98 -3.26 -5.76
CA TYR A 147 16.72 -3.67 -4.38
C TYR A 147 15.59 -2.88 -3.70
N LEU A 148 15.10 -1.78 -4.26
CA LEU A 148 13.90 -1.12 -3.74
C LEU A 148 12.66 -2.03 -3.83
N SER A 149 12.58 -2.85 -4.88
CA SER A 149 11.48 -3.83 -5.03
C SER A 149 11.45 -4.88 -3.90
N VAL A 150 12.61 -5.18 -3.30
CA VAL A 150 12.74 -6.05 -2.11
C VAL A 150 12.09 -5.40 -0.90
N VAL A 151 12.39 -4.12 -0.66
CA VAL A 151 11.83 -3.36 0.48
C VAL A 151 10.33 -3.09 0.30
N GLU A 152 9.89 -2.81 -0.93
CA GLU A 152 8.51 -2.45 -1.22
C GLU A 152 7.55 -3.64 -1.23
N SER A 153 7.94 -4.76 -1.84
CA SER A 153 7.01 -5.85 -2.12
C SER A 153 7.54 -7.23 -1.80
N ALA A 154 8.78 -7.34 -1.31
CA ALA A 154 9.48 -8.61 -1.22
C ALA A 154 9.43 -9.38 -2.56
N LEU A 155 9.54 -8.66 -3.68
CA LEU A 155 9.42 -9.19 -5.05
C LEU A 155 8.08 -9.88 -5.37
N ASN A 156 6.99 -9.50 -4.70
CA ASN A 156 5.65 -10.03 -4.99
C ASN A 156 4.86 -9.08 -5.92
N PRO A 157 4.55 -9.46 -7.18
CA PRO A 157 3.78 -8.61 -8.11
C PRO A 157 2.31 -8.46 -7.72
N HIS A 158 1.79 -9.26 -6.80
CA HIS A 158 0.44 -9.15 -6.26
C HIS A 158 0.40 -8.41 -4.92
N ALA A 159 1.56 -7.96 -4.39
CA ALA A 159 1.65 -7.22 -3.15
C ALA A 159 0.69 -6.02 -3.14
N ARG A 160 -0.07 -5.86 -2.06
CA ARG A 160 -0.97 -4.72 -1.88
C ARG A 160 -0.92 -4.22 -0.45
N SER A 161 -0.52 -2.96 -0.26
CA SER A 161 -0.51 -2.36 1.07
C SER A 161 -1.91 -2.04 1.58
N ARG A 162 -2.03 -1.87 2.90
CA ARG A 162 -3.27 -1.43 3.55
C ARG A 162 -3.83 -0.14 2.95
N VAL A 163 -2.98 0.75 2.46
CA VAL A 163 -3.37 2.04 1.87
C VAL A 163 -3.55 1.99 0.34
N GLY A 164 -3.32 0.84 -0.29
CA GLY A 164 -3.62 0.61 -1.70
C GLY A 164 -2.45 0.80 -2.68
N ALA A 165 -1.22 0.85 -2.16
CA ALA A 165 -0.02 0.65 -2.99
C ALA A 165 -0.04 -0.77 -3.56
N THR A 166 0.45 -0.99 -4.78
CA THR A 166 0.28 -2.28 -5.49
C THR A 166 1.49 -2.63 -6.35
N GLY A 167 1.79 -3.93 -6.42
CA GLY A 167 2.80 -4.50 -7.31
C GLY A 167 4.23 -4.47 -6.76
N LEU A 168 5.18 -4.88 -7.61
CA LEU A 168 6.60 -5.01 -7.29
C LEU A 168 7.20 -3.72 -6.72
N TRP A 169 6.74 -2.59 -7.24
CA TRP A 169 7.23 -1.25 -6.93
C TRP A 169 6.26 -0.45 -6.03
N GLN A 170 5.20 -1.09 -5.52
CA GLN A 170 4.20 -0.51 -4.61
C GLN A 170 3.67 0.87 -5.04
N PHE A 171 3.23 0.98 -6.29
CA PHE A 171 2.66 2.24 -6.78
C PHE A 171 1.29 2.55 -6.18
N MET A 172 1.12 3.78 -5.71
CA MET A 172 -0.20 4.35 -5.43
C MET A 172 -0.95 4.60 -6.75
N TYR A 173 -2.27 4.38 -6.77
CA TYR A 173 -3.10 4.53 -7.97
C TYR A 173 -2.90 5.88 -8.70
N GLY A 174 -2.90 6.99 -7.96
CA GLY A 174 -2.71 8.33 -8.55
C GLY A 174 -1.35 8.49 -9.23
N THR A 175 -0.28 8.06 -8.54
CA THR A 175 1.09 8.11 -9.04
C THR A 175 1.29 7.17 -10.22
N ALA A 176 0.73 5.95 -10.18
CA ALA A 176 0.77 5.01 -11.29
C ALA A 176 0.27 5.65 -12.59
N ARG A 177 -0.87 6.35 -12.52
CA ARG A 177 -1.44 7.05 -13.68
C ARG A 177 -0.59 8.22 -14.15
N GLU A 178 0.03 8.96 -13.22
CA GLU A 178 0.96 10.05 -13.56
C GLU A 178 2.16 9.54 -14.37
N TYR A 179 2.64 8.33 -14.07
CA TYR A 179 3.73 7.67 -14.78
C TYR A 179 3.28 6.77 -15.93
N GLY A 180 2.02 6.89 -16.37
CA GLY A 180 1.50 6.27 -17.59
C GLY A 180 0.97 4.85 -17.44
N LEU A 181 0.87 4.30 -16.22
CA LEU A 181 0.30 2.98 -15.98
C LEU A 181 -1.22 3.00 -16.10
N LYS A 182 -1.76 2.03 -16.85
CA LYS A 182 -3.19 1.78 -16.98
C LYS A 182 -3.67 0.96 -15.77
N VAL A 183 -4.59 1.55 -15.02
CA VAL A 183 -5.32 0.85 -13.95
C VAL A 183 -6.79 0.98 -14.26
N ASN A 184 -7.39 -0.11 -14.71
CA ASN A 184 -8.79 -0.18 -15.08
C ASN A 184 -9.40 -1.48 -14.54
N THR A 185 -10.46 -1.95 -15.17
CA THR A 185 -11.24 -3.08 -14.70
C THR A 185 -10.62 -4.43 -15.06
N PHE A 186 -10.01 -4.53 -16.24
CA PHE A 186 -9.36 -5.75 -16.73
C PHE A 186 -7.89 -5.80 -16.34
N VAL A 187 -7.24 -4.64 -16.27
CA VAL A 187 -5.79 -4.53 -16.14
C VAL A 187 -5.41 -3.62 -14.96
N ASP A 188 -4.42 -4.04 -14.19
CA ASP A 188 -3.69 -3.20 -13.23
C ASP A 188 -2.18 -3.28 -13.50
N GLU A 189 -1.69 -2.39 -14.37
CA GLU A 189 -0.30 -2.39 -14.84
C GLU A 189 0.72 -2.06 -13.74
N ARG A 190 0.28 -1.75 -12.52
CA ARG A 190 1.18 -1.70 -11.36
C ARG A 190 1.76 -3.07 -11.02
N LYS A 191 1.04 -4.14 -11.38
CA LYS A 191 1.48 -5.52 -11.20
C LYS A 191 2.37 -6.04 -12.34
N ASP A 192 2.31 -5.40 -13.51
CA ASP A 192 3.13 -5.77 -14.67
C ASP A 192 4.62 -5.51 -14.39
N PRO A 193 5.50 -6.52 -14.42
CA PRO A 193 6.91 -6.35 -14.05
C PRO A 193 7.68 -5.38 -14.93
N TYR A 194 7.38 -5.27 -16.22
CA TYR A 194 8.11 -4.41 -17.15
C TYR A 194 7.62 -2.97 -17.05
N LYS A 195 6.30 -2.77 -17.17
CA LYS A 195 5.70 -1.42 -17.17
C LYS A 195 5.87 -0.73 -15.82
N SER A 196 5.66 -1.45 -14.72
CA SER A 196 5.83 -0.88 -13.38
C SER A 196 7.30 -0.53 -13.09
N THR A 197 8.26 -1.31 -13.59
CA THR A 197 9.70 -0.99 -13.50
C THR A 197 10.02 0.31 -14.23
N VAL A 198 9.63 0.43 -15.51
CA VAL A 198 9.86 1.66 -16.28
C VAL A 198 9.25 2.88 -15.58
N ALA A 199 8.05 2.75 -14.99
CA ALA A 199 7.43 3.81 -14.22
C ALA A 199 8.23 4.17 -12.96
N ALA A 200 8.70 3.18 -12.20
CA ALA A 200 9.50 3.37 -10.98
C ALA A 200 10.82 4.07 -11.28
N LEU A 201 11.52 3.63 -12.32
CA LEU A 201 12.79 4.20 -12.73
C LEU A 201 12.63 5.65 -13.22
N LYS A 202 11.56 5.96 -13.97
CA LYS A 202 11.24 7.35 -14.34
C LYS A 202 10.98 8.23 -13.11
N TYR A 203 10.29 7.71 -12.10
CA TYR A 203 10.10 8.43 -10.84
C TYR A 203 11.44 8.73 -10.18
N LEU A 204 12.29 7.71 -10.01
CA LEU A 204 13.57 7.83 -9.34
C LEU A 204 14.51 8.77 -10.09
N GLN A 205 14.51 8.73 -11.42
CA GLN A 205 15.26 9.65 -12.25
C GLN A 205 14.79 11.10 -12.06
N ASN A 206 13.46 11.34 -12.01
CA ASN A 206 12.91 12.67 -11.74
C ASN A 206 13.32 13.18 -10.35
N ALA A 207 13.26 12.32 -9.33
CA ALA A 207 13.67 12.66 -7.98
C ALA A 207 15.18 12.95 -7.91
N TYR A 208 16.01 12.16 -8.60
CA TYR A 208 17.44 12.40 -8.68
C TYR A 208 17.76 13.71 -9.41
N ASN A 209 17.10 14.00 -10.54
CA ASN A 209 17.27 15.26 -11.26
C ASN A 209 16.93 16.48 -10.38
N GLU A 210 15.99 16.33 -9.45
CA GLU A 210 15.64 17.39 -8.52
C GLU A 210 16.64 17.54 -7.36
N PHE A 211 17.02 16.42 -6.74
CA PHE A 211 17.79 16.45 -5.49
C PHE A 211 19.29 16.35 -5.68
N GLY A 212 19.75 15.67 -6.73
CA GLY A 212 21.16 15.42 -7.04
C GLY A 212 21.81 14.37 -6.13
N ASP A 213 21.02 13.59 -5.41
CA ASP A 213 21.46 12.59 -4.44
C ASP A 213 20.51 11.39 -4.47
N TRP A 214 21.05 10.20 -4.70
CA TRP A 214 20.25 8.98 -4.85
C TRP A 214 19.61 8.53 -3.54
N LEU A 215 20.26 8.70 -2.39
CA LEU A 215 19.67 8.34 -1.09
C LEU A 215 18.47 9.26 -0.79
N VAL A 216 18.56 10.54 -1.16
CA VAL A 216 17.44 11.47 -1.07
C VAL A 216 16.33 11.13 -2.08
N ALA A 217 16.69 10.72 -3.30
CA ALA A 217 15.72 10.26 -4.29
C ALA A 217 14.95 9.03 -3.79
N ILE A 218 15.65 8.05 -3.22
CA ILE A 218 15.08 6.85 -2.57
C ILE A 218 14.15 7.25 -1.41
N ALA A 219 14.58 8.15 -0.54
CA ALA A 219 13.73 8.64 0.54
C ALA A 219 12.45 9.34 0.02
N SER A 220 12.55 10.02 -1.13
CA SER A 220 11.40 10.63 -1.78
C SER A 220 10.43 9.61 -2.36
N TYR A 221 10.92 8.45 -2.80
CA TYR A 221 10.08 7.37 -3.34
C TYR A 221 9.02 6.93 -2.33
N ASN A 222 9.43 6.73 -1.08
CA ASN A 222 8.55 6.33 0.01
C ASN A 222 7.62 7.46 0.50
N CYS A 223 8.16 8.68 0.70
CA CYS A 223 7.42 9.75 1.39
C CYS A 223 6.86 10.84 0.47
N GLY A 224 7.20 10.81 -0.81
CA GLY A 224 6.93 11.84 -1.80
C GLY A 224 7.94 12.99 -1.78
N ILE A 225 8.30 13.46 -2.97
CA ILE A 225 9.14 14.64 -3.25
C ILE A 225 8.79 15.84 -2.35
N GLY A 226 7.50 16.14 -2.18
CA GLY A 226 7.06 17.28 -1.39
C GLY A 226 7.42 17.20 0.11
N ASN A 227 7.52 16.01 0.68
CA ASN A 227 7.94 15.83 2.07
C ASN A 227 9.45 15.96 2.21
N VAL A 228 10.22 15.45 1.25
CA VAL A 228 11.68 15.68 1.18
C VAL A 228 12.00 17.17 1.05
N ARG A 229 11.32 17.93 0.17
CA ARG A 229 11.48 19.39 0.08
C ARG A 229 11.25 20.09 1.43
N LYS A 230 10.30 19.62 2.24
CA LYS A 230 10.05 20.17 3.58
C LYS A 230 11.17 19.80 4.54
N ALA A 231 11.68 18.58 4.50
CA ALA A 231 12.79 18.13 5.32
C ALA A 231 14.08 18.91 5.01
N ILE A 232 14.42 19.08 3.72
CA ILE A 232 15.54 19.92 3.26
C ILE A 232 15.41 21.35 3.83
N ARG A 233 14.23 21.97 3.70
CA ARG A 233 13.99 23.32 4.23
C ARG A 233 14.17 23.40 5.76
N ARG A 234 13.67 22.40 6.49
CA ARG A 234 13.78 22.32 7.96
C ARG A 234 15.20 22.05 8.45
N SER A 235 16.01 21.37 7.66
CA SER A 235 17.44 21.12 7.94
C SER A 235 18.35 22.33 7.69
N GLY A 236 17.80 23.47 7.25
CA GLY A 236 18.60 24.62 6.84
C GLY A 236 19.21 24.48 5.44
N GLY A 237 18.58 23.69 4.55
CA GLY A 237 19.00 23.54 3.16
C GLY A 237 20.02 22.43 2.91
N LYS A 238 20.24 21.50 3.85
CA LYS A 238 21.10 20.34 3.63
C LYS A 238 20.50 19.44 2.54
N ARG A 239 21.38 18.83 1.73
CA ARG A 239 20.98 18.06 0.55
C ARG A 239 21.41 16.59 0.55
N ASN A 240 22.11 16.11 1.58
CA ASN A 240 22.39 14.69 1.76
C ASN A 240 21.34 14.04 2.67
N PHE A 241 21.10 12.74 2.46
CA PHE A 241 20.07 12.00 3.18
C PHE A 241 20.26 12.03 4.70
N TRP A 242 21.45 11.69 5.20
CA TRP A 242 21.72 11.56 6.63
C TRP A 242 21.45 12.86 7.40
N ALA A 243 21.76 14.02 6.81
CA ALA A 243 21.49 15.33 7.42
C ALA A 243 20.00 15.73 7.41
N ILE A 244 19.21 15.26 6.43
CA ILE A 244 17.77 15.57 6.38
C ILE A 244 16.90 14.53 7.09
N ARG A 245 17.45 13.34 7.36
CA ARG A 245 16.75 12.19 7.94
C ARG A 245 15.97 12.52 9.23
N PRO A 246 16.51 13.30 10.20
CA PRO A 246 15.77 13.67 11.41
C PRO A 246 14.48 14.46 11.14
N TYR A 247 14.34 15.05 9.96
CA TYR A 247 13.17 15.86 9.56
C TYR A 247 12.20 15.11 8.64
N LEU A 248 12.52 13.87 8.25
CA LEU A 248 11.64 13.00 7.47
C LEU A 248 10.58 12.32 8.37
N PRO A 249 9.46 11.86 7.80
CA PRO A 249 8.52 11.01 8.53
C PRO A 249 9.22 9.78 9.12
N ARG A 250 8.78 9.31 10.30
CA ARG A 250 9.35 8.13 10.97
C ARG A 250 9.38 6.91 10.05
N GLU A 251 8.28 6.66 9.34
CA GLU A 251 8.15 5.59 8.31
C GLU A 251 9.27 5.64 7.26
N THR A 252 9.67 6.84 6.83
CA THR A 252 10.67 7.07 5.78
C THR A 252 12.10 7.04 6.32
N SER A 253 12.29 7.39 7.59
CA SER A 253 13.62 7.44 8.20
C SER A 253 14.30 6.07 8.27
N GLY A 254 13.52 4.98 8.23
CA GLY A 254 14.01 3.60 8.15
C GLY A 254 14.20 3.07 6.73
N TYR A 255 13.60 3.72 5.73
CA TYR A 255 13.51 3.21 4.36
C TYR A 255 14.88 3.09 3.66
N VAL A 256 15.71 4.13 3.71
CA VAL A 256 17.07 4.09 3.14
C VAL A 256 17.98 3.09 3.88
N PRO A 257 18.02 3.06 5.23
CA PRO A 257 18.73 1.99 5.94
C PRO A 257 18.29 0.57 5.56
N ALA A 258 16.98 0.33 5.38
CA ALA A 258 16.46 -0.95 4.94
C ALA A 258 16.91 -1.31 3.51
N PHE A 259 16.97 -0.32 2.61
CA PHE A 259 17.52 -0.50 1.26
C PHE A 259 19.00 -0.90 1.28
N ILE A 260 19.86 -0.16 2.00
CA ILE A 260 21.30 -0.48 2.10
C ILE A 260 21.49 -1.89 2.70
N ALA A 261 20.68 -2.24 3.71
CA ALA A 261 20.71 -3.57 4.29
C ALA A 261 20.24 -4.67 3.32
N ALA A 262 19.27 -4.40 2.45
CA ALA A 262 18.83 -5.33 1.42
C ALA A 262 19.94 -5.59 0.40
N VAL A 263 20.63 -4.54 -0.06
CA VAL A 263 21.81 -4.66 -0.94
C VAL A 263 22.84 -5.58 -0.30
N TYR A 264 23.28 -5.26 0.93
CA TYR A 264 24.26 -6.09 1.65
C TYR A 264 23.82 -7.55 1.80
N THR A 265 22.54 -7.76 2.16
CA THR A 265 22.01 -9.10 2.41
C THR A 265 22.07 -9.96 1.15
N PHE A 266 21.73 -9.40 -0.01
CA PHE A 266 21.73 -10.17 -1.25
C PHE A 266 23.16 -10.42 -1.77
N GLU A 267 24.01 -9.39 -1.75
CA GLU A 267 25.41 -9.52 -2.19
C GLU A 267 26.21 -10.52 -1.33
N TYR A 268 25.89 -10.62 -0.04
CA TYR A 268 26.58 -11.50 0.91
C TYR A 268 25.68 -12.61 1.47
N ALA A 269 24.62 -13.01 0.77
CA ALA A 269 23.64 -13.99 1.26
C ALA A 269 24.30 -15.32 1.71
N SER A 270 25.24 -15.82 0.91
CA SER A 270 25.99 -17.05 1.21
C SER A 270 26.84 -16.95 2.48
N GLU A 271 27.39 -15.77 2.79
CA GLU A 271 28.12 -15.53 4.05
C GLU A 271 27.23 -15.71 5.28
N HIS A 272 25.94 -15.42 5.13
CA HIS A 272 24.92 -15.54 6.17
C HIS A 272 24.17 -16.87 6.10
N ASN A 273 24.66 -17.85 5.35
CA ASN A 273 24.02 -19.16 5.20
C ASN A 273 22.59 -19.05 4.64
N LEU A 274 22.36 -18.11 3.71
CA LEU A 274 21.08 -17.88 3.03
C LEU A 274 21.19 -18.30 1.57
N TYR A 275 20.19 -19.03 1.09
CA TYR A 275 20.16 -19.59 -0.26
C TYR A 275 18.78 -19.41 -0.88
N PRO A 276 18.69 -19.27 -2.21
CA PRO A 276 17.42 -19.20 -2.92
C PRO A 276 16.57 -20.45 -2.68
N VAL A 277 15.29 -20.25 -2.42
CA VAL A 277 14.28 -21.29 -2.62
C VAL A 277 14.00 -21.41 -4.10
N TYR A 278 13.90 -22.62 -4.62
CA TYR A 278 13.55 -22.85 -6.01
C TYR A 278 12.13 -22.32 -6.29
N VAL A 279 11.97 -21.66 -7.43
CA VAL A 279 10.70 -21.13 -7.92
C VAL A 279 10.45 -21.77 -9.27
N GLU A 280 9.38 -22.55 -9.38
CA GLU A 280 8.93 -23.13 -10.65
C GLU A 280 8.28 -22.04 -11.51
N MET A 281 9.10 -21.36 -12.32
CA MET A 281 8.63 -20.53 -13.42
C MET A 281 9.52 -20.71 -14.62
N ASP A 282 8.93 -20.97 -15.78
CA ASP A 282 9.68 -20.97 -17.03
C ASP A 282 10.05 -19.53 -17.40
N LEU A 283 11.33 -19.32 -17.68
CA LEU A 283 11.86 -18.04 -18.13
C LEU A 283 11.84 -17.93 -19.66
N ASN A 284 11.58 -19.04 -20.37
CA ASN A 284 11.41 -19.08 -21.82
C ASN A 284 10.00 -18.60 -22.18
N GLN A 285 9.88 -17.29 -22.36
CA GLN A 285 8.64 -16.64 -22.72
C GLN A 285 8.80 -15.84 -24.01
N ASP A 286 7.70 -15.74 -24.76
CA ASP A 286 7.54 -14.84 -25.88
C ASP A 286 6.28 -13.98 -25.68
N THR A 287 5.94 -13.15 -26.66
CA THR A 287 4.86 -12.18 -26.57
C THR A 287 3.87 -12.32 -27.71
N LEU A 288 2.58 -12.27 -27.35
CA LEU A 288 1.48 -12.21 -28.29
C LEU A 288 0.94 -10.79 -28.39
N HIS A 289 0.89 -10.28 -29.63
CA HIS A 289 0.33 -8.99 -29.95
C HIS A 289 -1.13 -9.14 -30.36
N LEU A 290 -2.03 -8.94 -29.40
CA LEU A 290 -3.44 -9.22 -29.51
C LEU A 290 -4.24 -7.93 -29.75
N ARG A 291 -5.11 -7.91 -30.77
CA ARG A 291 -5.98 -6.77 -31.09
C ARG A 291 -7.36 -7.27 -31.49
N GLU A 292 -8.41 -6.57 -31.06
CA GLU A 292 -9.80 -6.89 -31.43
C GLU A 292 -10.18 -8.37 -31.16
N ILE A 293 -9.64 -8.93 -30.07
CA ILE A 293 -9.86 -10.31 -29.68
C ILE A 293 -10.43 -10.36 -28.26
N ASP A 294 -11.44 -11.20 -28.06
CA ASP A 294 -12.13 -11.35 -26.79
C ASP A 294 -11.88 -12.75 -26.19
N ILE A 295 -10.69 -12.93 -25.64
CA ILE A 295 -10.16 -14.24 -25.18
C ILE A 295 -9.76 -14.18 -23.69
N THR A 296 -9.87 -15.32 -23.00
CA THR A 296 -9.39 -15.50 -21.61
C THR A 296 -8.10 -16.32 -21.55
N LEU A 297 -7.35 -16.22 -20.46
CA LEU A 297 -6.18 -17.09 -20.23
C LEU A 297 -6.59 -18.56 -20.17
N LYS A 298 -7.80 -18.85 -19.69
CA LYS A 298 -8.35 -20.20 -19.70
C LYS A 298 -8.58 -20.72 -21.13
N ASP A 299 -9.14 -19.89 -22.01
CA ASP A 299 -9.30 -20.26 -23.42
C ASP A 299 -7.94 -20.59 -24.05
N ILE A 300 -6.90 -19.79 -23.77
CA ILE A 300 -5.53 -20.02 -24.24
C ILE A 300 -5.00 -21.37 -23.72
N ALA A 301 -5.12 -21.61 -22.41
CA ALA A 301 -4.71 -22.87 -21.78
C ALA A 301 -5.43 -24.07 -22.39
N ASP A 302 -6.76 -24.00 -22.55
CA ASP A 302 -7.58 -25.08 -23.11
C ASP A 302 -7.19 -25.40 -24.57
N MET A 303 -6.84 -24.39 -25.38
CA MET A 303 -6.47 -24.57 -26.79
C MET A 303 -5.05 -25.10 -26.99
N THR A 304 -4.11 -24.71 -26.13
CA THR A 304 -2.67 -24.97 -26.32
C THR A 304 -2.14 -26.07 -25.42
N GLY A 305 -2.87 -26.43 -24.37
CA GLY A 305 -2.39 -27.34 -23.32
C GLY A 305 -1.47 -26.67 -22.29
N ALA A 306 -1.21 -25.37 -22.40
CA ALA A 306 -0.38 -24.63 -21.45
C ALA A 306 -1.01 -24.55 -20.05
N SER A 307 -0.17 -24.40 -19.03
CA SER A 307 -0.61 -24.25 -17.64
C SER A 307 -1.32 -22.90 -17.44
N LEU A 308 -2.57 -22.93 -16.98
CA LEU A 308 -3.29 -21.70 -16.62
C LEU A 308 -2.57 -20.91 -15.52
N THR A 309 -1.99 -21.62 -14.54
CA THR A 309 -1.24 -20.99 -13.45
C THR A 309 -0.02 -20.24 -13.97
N GLU A 310 0.69 -20.84 -14.93
CA GLU A 310 1.84 -20.21 -15.57
C GLU A 310 1.46 -18.96 -16.36
N LEU A 311 0.40 -19.03 -17.18
CA LEU A 311 -0.13 -17.88 -17.90
C LEU A 311 -0.55 -16.74 -16.96
N VAL A 312 -1.12 -17.07 -15.80
CA VAL A 312 -1.48 -16.09 -14.76
C VAL A 312 -0.22 -15.46 -14.15
N ASN A 313 0.79 -16.28 -13.82
CA ASN A 313 2.05 -15.82 -13.24
C ASN A 313 2.86 -14.92 -14.19
N MET A 314 2.81 -15.19 -15.49
CA MET A 314 3.43 -14.36 -16.54
C MET A 314 2.67 -13.03 -16.76
N ASN A 315 1.38 -12.95 -16.43
CA ASN A 315 0.53 -11.78 -16.67
C ASN A 315 -0.22 -11.32 -15.40
N PRO A 316 0.52 -10.96 -14.33
CA PRO A 316 -0.08 -10.64 -13.02
C PRO A 316 -0.99 -9.40 -13.04
N GLU A 317 -0.91 -8.57 -14.09
CA GLU A 317 -1.75 -7.40 -14.30
C GLU A 317 -3.18 -7.71 -14.72
N LEU A 318 -3.45 -8.90 -15.27
CA LEU A 318 -4.77 -9.31 -15.76
C LEU A 318 -5.71 -9.70 -14.61
N LYS A 319 -6.42 -8.70 -14.07
CA LYS A 319 -7.31 -8.88 -12.91
C LYS A 319 -8.43 -9.90 -13.13
N LEU A 320 -8.92 -10.04 -14.36
CA LEU A 320 -10.00 -10.96 -14.69
C LEU A 320 -9.52 -12.17 -15.51
N GLN A 321 -8.20 -12.34 -15.66
CA GLN A 321 -7.62 -13.37 -16.54
C GLN A 321 -8.20 -13.31 -17.97
N ARG A 322 -8.58 -12.10 -18.41
CA ARG A 322 -9.21 -11.81 -19.69
C ARG A 322 -8.48 -10.66 -20.36
N ILE A 323 -8.15 -10.85 -21.63
CA ILE A 323 -7.52 -9.82 -22.44
C ILE A 323 -8.60 -8.75 -22.73
N PRO A 324 -8.35 -7.46 -22.46
CA PRO A 324 -9.34 -6.41 -22.71
C PRO A 324 -9.57 -6.25 -24.21
N TYR A 325 -10.79 -6.51 -24.68
CA TYR A 325 -11.16 -6.22 -26.06
C TYR A 325 -10.98 -4.72 -26.38
N SER A 326 -10.04 -4.42 -27.26
CA SER A 326 -9.64 -3.07 -27.63
C SER A 326 -9.14 -3.01 -29.07
N HIS A 327 -9.20 -1.81 -29.66
CA HIS A 327 -8.51 -1.50 -30.93
C HIS A 327 -7.01 -1.25 -30.72
N GLU A 328 -6.57 -1.05 -29.47
CA GLU A 328 -5.16 -1.01 -29.11
C GLU A 328 -4.60 -2.42 -29.00
N THR A 329 -3.35 -2.61 -29.44
CA THR A 329 -2.64 -3.88 -29.24
C THR A 329 -2.37 -4.10 -27.75
N TYR A 330 -2.79 -5.25 -27.26
CA TYR A 330 -2.41 -5.79 -25.96
C TYR A 330 -1.24 -6.75 -26.15
N VAL A 331 -0.19 -6.60 -25.36
CA VAL A 331 0.97 -7.50 -25.35
C VAL A 331 0.79 -8.49 -24.20
N LEU A 332 0.59 -9.76 -24.53
CA LEU A 332 0.44 -10.85 -23.56
C LEU A 332 1.74 -11.67 -23.53
N ARG A 333 2.28 -11.95 -22.35
CA ARG A 333 3.43 -12.84 -22.18
C ARG A 333 2.96 -14.29 -22.11
N VAL A 334 3.58 -15.18 -22.86
CA VAL A 334 3.19 -16.59 -22.92
C VAL A 334 4.44 -17.46 -23.11
N PRO A 335 4.37 -18.77 -22.82
CA PRO A 335 5.40 -19.71 -23.25
C PRO A 335 5.62 -19.67 -24.76
N GLU A 336 6.84 -19.96 -25.21
CA GLU A 336 7.21 -19.89 -26.64
C GLU A 336 6.31 -20.78 -27.53
N GLU A 337 5.93 -21.96 -27.04
CA GLU A 337 5.03 -22.89 -27.74
C GLU A 337 3.62 -22.32 -27.93
N VAL A 338 3.14 -21.51 -27.00
CA VAL A 338 1.84 -20.82 -27.11
C VAL A 338 1.93 -19.74 -28.18
N ALA A 339 3.06 -19.01 -28.24
CA ALA A 339 3.27 -18.00 -29.27
C ALA A 339 3.30 -18.62 -30.68
N LEU A 340 4.00 -19.75 -30.83
CA LEU A 340 4.06 -20.50 -32.09
C LEU A 340 2.67 -21.02 -32.51
N TYR A 341 1.91 -21.62 -31.59
CA TYR A 341 0.56 -22.10 -31.86
C TYR A 341 -0.35 -20.97 -32.39
N PHE A 342 -0.27 -19.78 -31.79
CA PHE A 342 -1.06 -18.61 -32.22
C PHE A 342 -0.65 -18.12 -33.60
N ALA A 343 0.64 -18.16 -33.94
CA ALA A 343 1.13 -17.81 -35.26
C ALA A 343 0.59 -18.77 -36.34
N GLU A 344 0.59 -20.07 -36.06
CA GLU A 344 0.11 -21.11 -37.00
C GLU A 344 -1.42 -21.12 -37.16
N ASN A 345 -2.17 -20.79 -36.10
CA ASN A 345 -3.63 -20.92 -36.06
C ASN A 345 -4.38 -19.57 -36.08
N HIS A 346 -3.70 -18.48 -36.43
CA HIS A 346 -4.22 -17.10 -36.34
C HIS A 346 -5.62 -16.92 -36.96
N ALA A 347 -5.85 -17.41 -38.18
CA ALA A 347 -7.13 -17.25 -38.87
C ALA A 347 -8.31 -17.95 -38.14
N GLN A 348 -8.06 -19.13 -37.57
CA GLN A 348 -9.07 -19.90 -36.85
C GLN A 348 -9.39 -19.24 -35.51
N ILE A 349 -8.35 -18.81 -34.78
CA ILE A 349 -8.49 -18.08 -33.52
C ILE A 349 -9.28 -16.79 -33.71
N MET A 350 -8.94 -15.99 -34.74
CA MET A 350 -9.68 -14.76 -35.03
C MET A 350 -11.12 -15.01 -35.47
N THR A 351 -11.40 -16.13 -36.13
CA THR A 351 -12.78 -16.51 -36.45
C THR A 351 -13.60 -16.84 -35.19
N ALA A 352 -13.00 -17.51 -34.20
CA ALA A 352 -13.65 -17.91 -32.96
C ALA A 352 -13.76 -16.80 -31.90
N TYR A 353 -12.76 -15.91 -31.83
CA TYR A 353 -12.59 -14.93 -30.75
C TYR A 353 -12.54 -13.46 -31.22
N GLY A 354 -12.49 -13.18 -32.53
CA GLY A 354 -12.39 -11.83 -33.10
C GLY A 354 -13.68 -11.00 -33.06
N LYS A 355 -14.66 -11.38 -32.22
CA LYS A 355 -15.90 -10.62 -32.01
C LYS A 355 -16.07 -10.37 -30.52
N LYS A 356 -16.37 -9.11 -30.18
CA LYS A 356 -16.73 -8.73 -28.81
C LYS A 356 -17.98 -9.49 -28.36
N ARG A 357 -17.84 -10.32 -27.32
CA ARG A 357 -18.95 -11.09 -26.75
C ARG A 357 -19.62 -10.28 -25.62
N ASN A 358 -20.95 -10.38 -25.49
CA ASN A 358 -21.72 -9.69 -24.45
C ASN A 358 -21.59 -10.41 -23.09
N HIS A 359 -20.55 -10.09 -22.32
CA HIS A 359 -20.26 -10.71 -21.01
C HIS A 359 -20.87 -9.97 -19.80
N GLN A 360 -22.08 -9.42 -19.92
CA GLN A 360 -22.69 -8.63 -18.83
C GLN A 360 -22.96 -9.45 -17.53
N ALA A 361 -23.02 -10.78 -17.58
CA ALA A 361 -23.35 -11.61 -16.43
C ALA A 361 -22.12 -12.20 -15.70
N SER A 362 -21.12 -12.72 -16.43
CA SER A 362 -19.92 -13.36 -15.85
C SER A 362 -18.95 -12.35 -15.24
N ASP A 363 -18.80 -11.19 -15.90
CA ASP A 363 -17.89 -10.15 -15.44
C ASP A 363 -18.37 -9.59 -14.08
N ASN A 364 -19.69 -9.43 -13.89
CA ASN A 364 -20.29 -8.97 -12.63
C ASN A 364 -20.08 -9.90 -11.43
N VAL A 365 -19.96 -11.22 -11.64
CA VAL A 365 -19.71 -12.21 -10.57
C VAL A 365 -18.22 -12.23 -10.17
N ILE A 366 -17.32 -12.12 -11.14
CA ILE A 366 -15.87 -12.02 -10.87
C ILE A 366 -15.53 -10.64 -10.27
N TYR A 367 -16.21 -9.56 -10.69
CA TYR A 367 -16.11 -8.23 -10.06
C TYR A 367 -16.54 -8.21 -8.60
N SER A 368 -17.50 -9.05 -8.22
CA SER A 368 -17.95 -9.17 -6.82
C SER A 368 -16.91 -9.85 -5.92
N THR A 369 -15.94 -10.57 -6.49
CA THR A 369 -15.01 -11.43 -5.73
C THR A 369 -13.54 -10.98 -5.81
N LEU A 370 -13.14 -10.17 -6.80
CA LEU A 370 -11.72 -9.84 -7.01
C LEU A 370 -11.26 -8.43 -6.60
N ASP A 371 -12.12 -7.42 -6.45
CA ASP A 371 -11.73 -6.16 -5.76
C ASP A 371 -12.93 -5.23 -5.50
N PRO A 372 -13.36 -5.00 -4.23
CA PRO A 372 -14.49 -4.13 -3.90
C PRO A 372 -14.29 -2.62 -4.18
N TYR A 373 -13.12 -2.18 -4.64
CA TYR A 373 -12.67 -0.79 -4.44
C TYR A 373 -12.58 0.13 -5.67
N ASP A 374 -12.69 -0.37 -6.89
CA ASP A 374 -12.19 0.41 -8.04
C ASP A 374 -13.23 1.03 -8.98
N LYS A 375 -14.55 0.86 -8.77
CA LYS A 375 -15.55 1.63 -9.53
C LYS A 375 -16.66 2.18 -8.65
N PRO A 376 -16.99 3.47 -8.75
CA PRO A 376 -18.23 3.99 -8.18
C PRO A 376 -19.41 3.31 -8.89
N GLN A 377 -20.03 2.35 -8.21
CA GLN A 377 -21.23 1.68 -8.70
C GLN A 377 -22.48 2.31 -8.08
N GLY A 378 -23.47 2.55 -8.92
CA GLY A 378 -24.76 3.09 -8.51
C GLY A 378 -24.90 4.60 -8.59
N LYS A 379 -26.08 5.10 -8.19
CA LYS A 379 -26.45 6.52 -8.34
C LYS A 379 -25.60 7.40 -7.42
N LEU A 380 -25.13 8.55 -7.94
CA LEU A 380 -24.42 9.55 -7.14
C LEU A 380 -25.39 10.29 -6.21
N HIS A 381 -25.09 10.26 -4.92
CA HIS A 381 -25.73 11.03 -3.85
C HIS A 381 -24.72 12.00 -3.26
N TYR A 382 -25.20 13.18 -2.86
CA TYR A 382 -24.42 14.12 -2.06
C TYR A 382 -24.90 14.08 -0.62
N TYR A 383 -23.99 13.82 0.32
CA TYR A 383 -24.28 13.84 1.74
C TYR A 383 -23.50 14.94 2.44
N THR A 384 -24.21 15.80 3.19
CA THR A 384 -23.59 16.84 4.02
C THR A 384 -23.37 16.30 5.42
N VAL A 385 -22.10 16.23 5.84
CA VAL A 385 -21.68 15.69 7.14
C VAL A 385 -22.34 16.46 8.28
N GLN A 386 -23.03 15.74 9.17
CA GLN A 386 -23.71 16.27 10.34
C GLN A 386 -22.83 16.18 11.60
N PRO A 387 -23.12 16.98 12.65
CA PRO A 387 -22.47 16.84 13.94
C PRO A 387 -22.56 15.40 14.47
N GLY A 388 -21.42 14.79 14.76
CA GLY A 388 -21.33 13.41 15.29
C GLY A 388 -21.18 12.31 14.23
N ASP A 389 -21.21 12.65 12.93
CA ASP A 389 -20.97 11.67 11.87
C ASP A 389 -19.51 11.16 11.87
N VAL A 390 -19.35 9.88 11.53
CA VAL A 390 -18.07 9.25 11.18
C VAL A 390 -18.21 8.55 9.84
N VAL A 391 -17.13 8.40 9.08
CA VAL A 391 -17.22 7.84 7.71
C VAL A 391 -17.84 6.44 7.71
N GLY A 392 -17.61 5.64 8.75
CA GLY A 392 -18.22 4.32 8.92
C GLY A 392 -19.76 4.36 9.02
N SER A 393 -20.32 5.27 9.84
CA SER A 393 -21.77 5.36 10.02
C SER A 393 -22.49 5.91 8.78
N ILE A 394 -21.82 6.79 8.05
CA ILE A 394 -22.29 7.25 6.73
C ILE A 394 -22.25 6.07 5.74
N ALA A 395 -21.16 5.32 5.71
CA ALA A 395 -21.01 4.20 4.79
C ALA A 395 -22.09 3.12 4.97
N GLU A 396 -22.38 2.74 6.21
CA GLU A 396 -23.44 1.81 6.58
C GLU A 396 -24.82 2.27 6.12
N ARG A 397 -25.13 3.57 6.32
CA ARG A 397 -26.40 4.16 5.85
C ARG A 397 -26.61 3.95 4.36
N TYR A 398 -25.56 4.19 3.57
CA TYR A 398 -25.60 4.07 2.12
C TYR A 398 -25.28 2.66 1.60
N GLY A 399 -25.01 1.68 2.47
CA GLY A 399 -24.68 0.31 2.06
C GLY A 399 -23.37 0.22 1.26
N VAL A 400 -22.41 1.07 1.59
CA VAL A 400 -21.06 1.11 0.98
C VAL A 400 -20.02 0.97 2.09
N SER A 401 -18.74 0.82 1.74
CA SER A 401 -17.65 0.80 2.72
C SER A 401 -17.10 2.20 3.01
N ALA A 402 -16.57 2.41 4.22
CA ALA A 402 -15.93 3.68 4.60
C ALA A 402 -14.76 4.04 3.67
N ARG A 403 -14.06 3.01 3.16
CA ARG A 403 -12.93 3.13 2.23
C ARG A 403 -13.37 3.56 0.83
N GLN A 404 -14.54 3.12 0.34
CA GLN A 404 -15.12 3.67 -0.89
C GLN A 404 -15.48 5.16 -0.74
N ILE A 405 -16.11 5.56 0.38
CA ILE A 405 -16.39 6.99 0.63
C ILE A 405 -15.09 7.80 0.71
N ALA A 406 -14.06 7.30 1.38
CA ALA A 406 -12.77 7.98 1.45
C ALA A 406 -12.14 8.15 0.06
N TYR A 407 -12.15 7.10 -0.75
CA TYR A 407 -11.63 7.12 -2.11
C TYR A 407 -12.39 8.11 -3.00
N TRP A 408 -13.72 8.07 -3.03
CA TRP A 408 -14.53 8.97 -3.86
C TRP A 408 -14.42 10.45 -3.46
N ASN A 409 -13.95 10.75 -2.25
CA ASN A 409 -13.88 12.10 -1.71
C ASN A 409 -12.45 12.55 -1.38
N ASN A 410 -11.44 11.79 -1.81
CA ASN A 410 -10.03 12.05 -1.51
C ASN A 410 -9.78 12.32 -0.01
N LEU A 411 -10.45 11.58 0.88
CA LEU A 411 -10.32 11.76 2.32
C LEU A 411 -9.00 11.16 2.81
N ARG A 412 -8.22 11.96 3.53
CA ARG A 412 -7.03 11.46 4.23
C ARG A 412 -7.44 10.85 5.58
N ARG A 413 -7.17 9.55 5.77
CA ARG A 413 -7.44 8.81 7.03
C ARG A 413 -8.89 8.98 7.53
N TYR A 414 -9.87 8.92 6.63
CA TYR A 414 -11.32 9.02 6.94
C TYR A 414 -11.74 10.30 7.67
N ARG A 415 -10.93 11.37 7.64
CA ARG A 415 -11.27 12.62 8.31
C ARG A 415 -12.35 13.38 7.54
N ILE A 416 -13.43 13.71 8.24
CA ILE A 416 -14.54 14.52 7.72
C ILE A 416 -14.82 15.69 8.65
N ARG A 417 -15.30 16.81 8.10
CA ARG A 417 -15.70 18.00 8.86
C ARG A 417 -17.20 18.19 8.77
N VAL A 418 -17.83 18.65 9.86
CA VAL A 418 -19.25 19.05 9.84
C VAL A 418 -19.47 20.08 8.74
N GLY A 419 -20.52 19.89 7.94
CA GLY A 419 -20.84 20.71 6.77
C GLY A 419 -20.10 20.31 5.47
N GLN A 420 -19.14 19.39 5.51
CA GLN A 420 -18.47 18.88 4.32
C GLN A 420 -19.44 18.08 3.45
N ARG A 421 -19.46 18.35 2.14
CA ARG A 421 -20.24 17.56 1.17
C ARG A 421 -19.41 16.38 0.67
N LEU A 422 -19.96 15.18 0.80
CA LEU A 422 -19.38 13.92 0.32
C LEU A 422 -20.17 13.38 -0.87
N ARG A 423 -19.46 12.91 -1.89
CA ARG A 423 -19.94 12.11 -3.02
C ARG A 423 -20.04 10.65 -2.59
N ILE A 424 -21.23 10.06 -2.73
CA ILE A 424 -21.48 8.66 -2.35
C ILE A 424 -22.21 7.99 -3.50
N TYR A 425 -21.66 6.92 -4.07
CA TYR A 425 -22.30 6.16 -5.14
C TYR A 425 -22.99 4.94 -4.52
N SER A 426 -24.32 4.88 -4.62
CA SER A 426 -25.11 3.79 -4.05
C SER A 426 -26.43 3.58 -4.77
N ASN A 427 -26.81 2.31 -4.93
CA ASN A 427 -28.13 1.88 -5.42
C ASN A 427 -29.16 1.73 -4.31
N LYS A 428 -28.76 1.85 -3.03
CA LYS A 428 -29.67 1.83 -1.90
C LYS A 428 -30.51 3.11 -1.93
N ARG A 429 -31.84 2.99 -1.97
CA ARG A 429 -32.76 4.13 -1.83
C ARG A 429 -32.63 4.70 -0.42
N VAL A 430 -31.84 5.76 -0.28
CA VAL A 430 -31.82 6.57 0.94
C VAL A 430 -32.92 7.61 0.78
N ILE A 431 -34.00 7.46 1.53
CA ILE A 431 -35.07 8.47 1.60
C ILE A 431 -34.43 9.69 2.27
N ALA A 432 -34.28 10.78 1.52
CA ALA A 432 -33.86 12.04 2.09
C ALA A 432 -34.95 12.50 3.06
N GLU A 433 -34.68 12.48 4.37
CA GLU A 433 -35.50 13.19 5.35
C GLU A 433 -35.39 14.69 5.06
N ASN A 434 -36.27 15.16 4.20
CA ASN A 434 -36.50 16.58 3.98
C ASN A 434 -37.23 17.09 5.22
N ARG A 435 -36.50 17.64 6.20
CA ARG A 435 -37.10 18.46 7.26
C ARG A 435 -37.57 19.78 6.63
N GLN A 436 -38.72 19.74 5.98
CA GLN A 436 -39.54 20.93 5.87
C GLN A 436 -40.24 21.16 7.19
N VAL A 437 -40.08 22.39 7.70
CA VAL A 437 -40.71 22.89 8.89
C VAL A 437 -42.21 23.03 8.61
N SER A 438 -43.02 22.13 9.18
CA SER A 438 -44.46 22.34 9.35
C SER A 438 -44.79 22.43 10.84
N LYS A 439 -45.37 23.59 11.20
CA LYS A 439 -45.90 23.98 12.51
C LYS A 439 -46.94 22.95 13.02
N PRO A 440 -47.11 22.76 14.35
CA PRO A 440 -47.69 21.53 14.88
C PRO A 440 -49.22 21.55 14.88
N ALA A 441 -49.83 20.41 14.57
CA ALA A 441 -51.22 20.09 14.90
C ALA A 441 -51.24 18.93 15.90
N ALA A 442 -52.21 18.99 16.81
CA ALA A 442 -52.22 18.36 18.11
C ALA A 442 -52.38 16.82 18.11
N THR A 443 -51.75 16.22 19.14
CA THR A 443 -52.17 15.05 19.95
C THR A 443 -52.56 13.73 19.28
N VAL A 444 -51.81 12.65 19.60
CA VAL A 444 -52.30 11.58 20.51
C VAL A 444 -51.12 11.08 21.34
N ALA A 445 -51.27 11.10 22.67
CA ALA A 445 -50.32 10.58 23.62
C ALA A 445 -50.39 9.05 23.69
N VAL A 446 -49.22 8.39 23.65
CA VAL A 446 -49.06 7.02 24.16
C VAL A 446 -48.03 7.08 25.27
N SER A 447 -48.45 6.65 26.44
CA SER A 447 -47.71 6.59 27.69
C SER A 447 -46.43 5.76 27.57
N ALA A 448 -45.31 6.33 28.02
CA ALA A 448 -44.06 5.61 28.21
C ALA A 448 -44.17 4.65 29.42
N PRO A 449 -43.61 3.43 29.37
CA PRO A 449 -43.49 2.59 30.55
C PRO A 449 -42.49 3.20 31.54
N ALA A 450 -42.72 2.98 32.84
CA ALA A 450 -41.90 3.49 33.94
C ALA A 450 -40.43 3.03 33.85
N PRO A 451 -39.45 3.86 34.25
CA PRO A 451 -38.03 3.54 34.14
C PRO A 451 -37.64 2.42 35.11
N GLY A 452 -37.04 1.35 34.57
CA GLY A 452 -36.40 0.30 35.37
C GLY A 452 -35.19 0.82 36.17
N PRO A 453 -34.61 -0.01 37.06
CA PRO A 453 -33.51 0.40 37.92
C PRO A 453 -32.27 0.81 37.11
N ALA A 454 -31.61 1.87 37.55
CA ALA A 454 -30.43 2.43 36.88
C ALA A 454 -29.26 1.43 36.90
N VAL A 455 -28.74 1.08 35.72
CA VAL A 455 -27.60 0.17 35.58
C VAL A 455 -26.35 0.99 35.29
N PHE A 456 -25.25 0.67 35.98
CA PHE A 456 -23.96 1.34 35.82
C PHE A 456 -22.88 0.36 35.38
N HIS A 457 -21.96 0.85 34.55
CA HIS A 457 -20.78 0.13 34.06
C HIS A 457 -19.50 0.85 34.53
N THR A 458 -18.49 0.10 34.95
CA THR A 458 -17.18 0.66 35.34
C THR A 458 -16.18 0.38 34.24
N VAL A 459 -15.67 1.43 33.59
CA VAL A 459 -14.78 1.34 32.42
C VAL A 459 -13.49 0.59 32.76
N GLN A 460 -13.18 -0.46 32.00
CA GLN A 460 -11.96 -1.24 32.08
C GLN A 460 -10.91 -0.77 31.05
N LYS A 461 -9.67 -1.27 31.17
CA LYS A 461 -8.55 -0.91 30.30
C LYS A 461 -8.86 -1.30 28.85
N GLY A 462 -8.90 -0.32 27.96
CA GLY A 462 -9.11 -0.51 26.52
C GLY A 462 -10.57 -0.45 26.07
N GLU A 463 -11.53 -0.23 26.97
CA GLU A 463 -12.94 -0.14 26.59
C GLU A 463 -13.31 1.22 25.97
N THR A 464 -14.21 1.16 24.98
CA THR A 464 -14.80 2.32 24.32
C THR A 464 -16.30 2.34 24.56
N LEU A 465 -16.97 3.50 24.41
CA LEU A 465 -18.44 3.57 24.51
C LEU A 465 -19.15 2.61 23.55
N TRP A 466 -18.51 2.30 22.42
CA TRP A 466 -19.04 1.33 21.47
C TRP A 466 -19.01 -0.08 22.05
N ASN A 467 -17.86 -0.57 22.53
CA ASN A 467 -17.76 -1.88 23.18
C ASN A 467 -18.71 -1.98 24.38
N ILE A 468 -18.79 -0.92 25.21
CA ILE A 468 -19.69 -0.89 26.38
C ILE A 468 -21.15 -0.98 25.93
N SER A 469 -21.56 -0.26 24.88
CA SER A 469 -22.93 -0.33 24.35
C SER A 469 -23.32 -1.73 23.85
N GLN A 470 -22.38 -2.50 23.30
CA GLN A 470 -22.62 -3.87 22.84
C GLN A 470 -22.84 -4.85 24.00
N GLN A 471 -22.29 -4.57 25.19
CA GLN A 471 -22.46 -5.41 26.37
C GLN A 471 -23.86 -5.28 27.02
N TYR A 472 -24.62 -4.23 26.68
CA TYR A 472 -25.94 -3.96 27.26
C TYR A 472 -27.02 -3.99 26.17
N PRO A 473 -27.81 -5.07 26.08
CA PRO A 473 -28.86 -5.20 25.08
C PRO A 473 -29.86 -4.03 25.12
N GLY A 474 -30.07 -3.40 23.97
CA GLY A 474 -30.96 -2.24 23.81
C GLY A 474 -30.36 -0.89 24.23
N THR A 475 -29.09 -0.84 24.64
CA THR A 475 -28.41 0.42 25.00
C THR A 475 -27.57 0.93 23.82
N SER A 476 -27.83 2.15 23.37
CA SER A 476 -27.03 2.83 22.33
C SER A 476 -26.00 3.78 22.93
N ILE A 477 -24.93 4.11 22.18
CA ILE A 477 -23.94 5.12 22.59
C ILE A 477 -24.60 6.46 22.92
N THR A 478 -25.58 6.87 22.12
CA THR A 478 -26.34 8.11 22.32
C THR A 478 -27.19 8.07 23.59
N GLN A 479 -27.74 6.91 23.96
CA GLN A 479 -28.41 6.71 25.24
C GLN A 479 -27.43 6.81 26.41
N ILE A 480 -26.25 6.16 26.34
CA ILE A 480 -25.22 6.28 27.38
C ILE A 480 -24.78 7.73 27.55
N GLN A 481 -24.58 8.49 26.46
CA GLN A 481 -24.21 9.90 26.54
C GLN A 481 -25.31 10.77 27.14
N ARG A 482 -26.59 10.50 26.84
CA ARG A 482 -27.72 11.20 27.46
C ARG A 482 -27.83 10.92 28.96
N LEU A 483 -27.58 9.67 29.37
CA LEU A 483 -27.61 9.27 30.77
C LEU A 483 -26.41 9.79 31.58
N ASN A 484 -25.35 10.26 30.91
CA ASN A 484 -24.14 10.81 31.54
C ASN A 484 -23.78 12.18 30.93
N PRO A 485 -24.52 13.26 31.29
CA PRO A 485 -24.23 14.60 30.80
C PRO A 485 -22.77 15.01 31.08
N GLY A 486 -22.04 15.42 30.04
CA GLY A 486 -20.63 15.81 30.14
C GLY A 486 -19.61 14.68 29.85
N LEU A 487 -20.07 13.46 29.62
CA LEU A 487 -19.21 12.34 29.24
C LEU A 487 -18.62 12.56 27.83
N LYS A 488 -17.29 12.67 27.75
CA LYS A 488 -16.57 12.76 26.47
C LYS A 488 -16.13 11.38 26.02
N ALA A 489 -16.65 10.92 24.89
CA ALA A 489 -16.35 9.60 24.31
C ALA A 489 -14.85 9.37 24.06
N SER A 490 -14.09 10.44 23.81
CA SER A 490 -12.66 10.43 23.57
C SER A 490 -11.79 10.42 24.83
N SER A 491 -12.38 10.46 26.02
CA SER A 491 -11.63 10.55 27.28
C SER A 491 -12.24 9.72 28.41
N LEU A 492 -12.72 8.51 28.10
CA LEU A 492 -13.12 7.55 29.13
C LEU A 492 -11.90 7.19 29.98
N LYS A 493 -12.04 7.35 31.31
CA LYS A 493 -10.98 6.98 32.26
C LYS A 493 -11.22 5.58 32.79
N ILE A 494 -10.15 4.80 32.92
CA ILE A 494 -10.20 3.49 33.58
C ILE A 494 -10.72 3.69 35.02
N GLY A 495 -11.68 2.87 35.44
CA GLY A 495 -12.36 2.97 36.73
C GLY A 495 -13.52 3.98 36.76
N GLN A 496 -13.80 4.71 35.68
CA GLN A 496 -14.92 5.64 35.61
C GLN A 496 -16.25 4.89 35.57
N ARG A 497 -17.17 5.20 36.49
CA ARG A 497 -18.54 4.67 36.47
C ARG A 497 -19.43 5.51 35.55
N ILE A 498 -20.10 4.87 34.60
CA ILE A 498 -21.05 5.48 33.67
C ILE A 498 -22.39 4.75 33.69
N ARG A 499 -23.48 5.51 33.60
CA ARG A 499 -24.84 4.97 33.57
C ARG A 499 -25.20 4.45 32.17
N VAL A 500 -25.68 3.21 32.09
CA VAL A 500 -26.00 2.55 30.81
C VAL A 500 -27.48 2.26 30.63
N LYS A 501 -28.29 2.28 31.72
CA LYS A 501 -29.76 2.24 31.68
C LYS A 501 -30.39 3.17 32.73
#